data_AF-A0A539E9K8-F1
#
_entry.id   AF-A0A539E9K8-F1
#
_cell.length_a   1.000
_cell.length_b   1.000
_cell.length_c   1.000
_cell.angle_alpha   90.00
_cell.angle_beta   90.00
_cell.angle_gamma   90.00
#
_symmetry.space_group_name_H-M   'P 1'
#
loop_
_entity.id
_entity.type
_entity.pdbx_description
1 polymer ?
#
loop_
_entity_poly.entity_id
_entity_poly.type
_entity_poly.pdbx_seq_one_letter_code
_entity_poly.pdbx_strand_id
1 'polypeptide(L)' 'FLKRRRSWPEIKSYYLDRRGATLSPFVGRSWLESYRAIRLLFGDREEAVRARLKDRLGEPAR' A
#
# COMPACT_ATOMS: atom_id res chain seq x y z
N PHE A 1 20.27 7.12 -0.47
CA PHE A 1 18.88 6.62 -0.53
C PHE A 1 18.80 5.48 -1.53
N LEU A 2 18.78 4.22 -1.09
CA LEU A 2 18.59 3.08 -2.00
C LEU A 2 17.15 3.15 -2.55
N LYS A 3 16.99 3.55 -3.82
CA LYS A 3 15.71 3.43 -4.53
C LYS A 3 15.49 1.95 -4.85
N ARG A 4 14.95 1.21 -3.89
CA ARG A 4 14.55 -0.18 -4.12
C ARG A 4 13.21 -0.19 -4.86
N ARG A 5 13.22 -0.67 -6.11
CA ARG A 5 11.98 -0.98 -6.83
C ARG A 5 11.35 -2.20 -6.15
N ARG A 6 10.08 -2.08 -5.80
CA ARG A 6 9.30 -3.18 -5.23
C ARG A 6 8.31 -3.69 -6.24
N SER A 7 8.20 -5.00 -6.32
CA SER A 7 7.24 -5.66 -7.18
C SER A 7 5.92 -5.87 -6.43
N TRP A 8 4.80 -5.79 -7.15
CA TRP A 8 3.47 -6.07 -6.61
C TRP A 8 3.36 -7.35 -5.75
N PRO A 9 3.94 -8.51 -6.13
CA PRO A 9 3.87 -9.73 -5.31
C PRO A 9 4.56 -9.65 -3.94
N GLU A 10 5.44 -8.66 -3.73
CA GLU A 10 6.05 -8.38 -2.42
C GLU A 10 5.07 -7.65 -1.48
N ILE A 11 4.00 -7.05 -2.01
CA ILE A 11 2.94 -6.41 -1.24
C ILE A 11 1.88 -7.45 -0.93
N LYS A 12 1.58 -7.66 0.34
CA LYS A 12 0.65 -8.69 0.80
C LYS A 12 -0.66 -8.10 1.30
N SER A 13 -0.64 -6.85 1.74
CA SER A 13 -1.83 -6.15 2.21
C SER A 13 -1.68 -4.65 2.02
N TYR A 14 -2.80 -3.95 2.03
CA TYR A 14 -2.80 -2.50 2.03
C TYR A 14 -3.91 -1.94 2.90
N TYR A 15 -3.65 -0.78 3.51
CA TYR A 15 -4.59 -0.09 4.38
C TYR A 15 -4.91 1.28 3.78
N LEU A 16 -6.19 1.63 3.74
CA LEU A 16 -6.63 2.95 3.29
C LEU A 16 -6.65 3.92 4.47
N ASP A 17 -6.23 5.16 4.20
CA ASP A 17 -6.23 6.30 5.09
C ASP A 17 -6.99 7.44 4.40
N ARG A 18 -7.42 8.46 5.16
CA ARG A 18 -8.12 9.63 4.60
C ARG A 18 -7.33 10.37 3.51
N ARG A 19 -6.01 10.25 3.50
CA ARG A 19 -5.13 10.97 2.55
C ARG A 19 -4.30 10.06 1.63
N GLY A 20 -4.40 8.74 1.80
CA GLY A 20 -3.52 7.82 1.09
C GLY A 20 -3.74 6.35 1.39
N ALA A 21 -2.81 5.52 0.95
CA ALA A 21 -2.77 4.10 1.23
C ALA A 21 -1.40 3.70 1.78
N THR A 22 -1.40 2.76 2.72
CA THR A 22 -0.18 2.14 3.23
C THR A 22 -0.07 0.75 2.63
N LEU A 23 0.95 0.51 1.81
CA LEU A 23 1.23 -0.79 1.19
C LEU A 23 2.19 -1.57 2.09
N SER A 24 1.72 -2.69 2.61
CA SER A 24 2.45 -3.53 3.55
C SER A 24 2.94 -4.82 2.89
N PRO A 25 4.20 -5.24 3.10
CA PRO A 25 4.69 -6.52 2.63
C PRO A 25 4.27 -7.69 3.53
N PHE A 26 3.48 -7.42 4.57
CA PHE A 26 2.99 -8.41 5.52
C PHE A 26 1.50 -8.63 5.30
N VAL A 27 1.02 -9.85 5.58
CA VAL A 27 -0.41 -10.23 5.44
C VAL A 27 -1.29 -9.57 6.52
N GLY A 28 -0.68 -8.97 7.55
CA GLY A 28 -1.37 -8.27 8.62
C GLY A 28 -0.43 -7.30 9.33
N ARG A 29 -0.90 -6.76 10.46
CA ARG A 29 -0.12 -5.76 11.21
C ARG A 29 1.21 -6.33 11.69
N SER A 30 2.28 -5.59 11.44
CA SER A 30 3.62 -5.97 11.87
C SER A 30 4.36 -4.75 12.39
N TRP A 31 5.15 -4.92 13.45
CA TRP A 31 5.97 -3.83 13.98
C TRP A 31 6.98 -3.29 12.95
N LEU A 32 7.34 -4.11 11.96
CA LEU A 32 8.22 -3.73 10.85
C LEU A 32 7.53 -2.88 9.76
N GLU A 33 6.24 -2.61 9.88
CA GLU A 33 5.51 -1.79 8.90
C GLU A 33 6.09 -0.39 8.78
N SER A 34 6.51 0.26 9.88
CA SER A 34 7.12 1.60 9.82
C SER A 34 8.38 1.66 8.96
N TYR A 35 9.12 0.54 8.84
CA TYR A 35 10.36 0.48 8.07
C TYR A 35 10.18 -0.08 6.67
N ARG A 36 9.18 -0.93 6.49
CA ARG A 36 8.99 -1.70 5.26
C ARG A 36 7.69 -1.42 4.54
N ALA A 37 6.80 -0.57 5.03
CA ALA A 37 5.62 -0.17 4.28
C ALA A 37 5.92 0.97 3.32
N ILE A 38 5.12 1.10 2.27
CA ILE A 38 5.18 2.25 1.34
C ILE A 38 3.92 3.07 1.57
N ARG A 39 4.09 4.35 1.92
CA ARG A 39 2.99 5.32 2.01
C ARG A 39 2.77 5.92 0.63
N LEU A 40 1.59 5.69 0.06
CA LEU A 40 1.13 6.27 -1.18
C LEU A 40 0.14 7.40 -0.85
N LEU A 41 0.34 8.61 -1.36
CA LEU A 41 -0.60 9.71 -1.19
C LEU A 41 -1.51 9.78 -2.42
N PHE A 42 -2.80 10.03 -2.20
CA PHE A 42 -3.79 10.04 -3.27
C PHE A 42 -3.69 11.27 -4.18
N GLY A 43 -3.30 12.42 -3.63
CA GLY A 43 -3.33 13.69 -4.34
C GLY A 43 -4.71 13.92 -4.98
N ASP A 44 -4.71 14.35 -6.24
CA ASP A 44 -5.93 14.63 -7.01
C ASP A 44 -6.59 13.36 -7.62
N ARG A 45 -5.92 12.20 -7.54
CA ARG A 45 -6.31 10.97 -8.24
C ARG A 45 -6.69 9.84 -7.29
N GLU A 46 -7.36 10.17 -6.19
CA GLU A 46 -7.76 9.20 -5.18
C GLU A 46 -8.49 7.99 -5.77
N GLU A 47 -9.54 8.24 -6.54
CA GLU A 47 -10.41 7.19 -7.08
C GLU A 47 -9.63 6.22 -7.98
N ALA A 48 -8.81 6.77 -8.89
CA ALA A 48 -7.97 5.98 -9.79
C ALA A 48 -6.93 5.15 -9.02
N VAL A 49 -6.33 5.71 -7.96
CA VAL A 49 -5.39 4.98 -7.11
C VAL A 49 -6.09 3.85 -6.36
N ARG A 50 -7.26 4.11 -5.76
CA ARG A 50 -8.04 3.09 -5.05
C ARG A 50 -8.47 1.96 -5.97
N ALA A 51 -8.96 2.28 -7.17
CA ALA A 51 -9.31 1.30 -8.19
C ALA A 51 -8.10 0.45 -8.58
N ARG A 52 -6.93 1.07 -8.76
CA ARG A 52 -5.69 0.36 -9.12
C ARG A 52 -5.17 -0.54 -8.00
N LEU A 53 -5.28 -0.11 -6.75
CA LEU A 53 -4.93 -0.94 -5.59
C LEU A 53 -5.86 -2.15 -5.48
N LYS A 54 -7.17 -1.93 -5.67
CA LYS A 54 -8.17 -3.00 -5.64
C LYS A 54 -7.97 -4.04 -6.75
N ASP A 55 -7.71 -3.58 -7.97
CA ASP A 55 -7.35 -4.43 -9.12
C ASP A 55 -6.13 -5.33 -8.84
N ARG A 56 -5.11 -4.81 -8.14
CA ARG A 56 -3.85 -5.51 -7.92
C ARG A 56 -3.79 -6.35 -6.66
N LEU A 57 -4.47 -5.93 -5.60
CA LEU A 57 -4.31 -6.49 -4.25
C LEU A 57 -5.63 -7.01 -3.64
N GLY A 58 -6.77 -6.79 -4.30
CA GLY A 58 -8.08 -7.16 -3.78
C GLY A 58 -8.63 -6.12 -2.80
N GLU A 59 -9.38 -6.56 -1.80
CA GLU A 59 -9.99 -5.65 -0.81
C GLU A 59 -8.94 -5.11 0.18
N PRO A 60 -9.14 -3.88 0.72
CA PRO A 60 -8.25 -3.33 1.73
C PRO A 60 -8.28 -4.16 3.01
N ALA A 61 -7.13 -4.26 3.67
CA ALA A 61 -7.02 -4.87 4.99
C ALA A 61 -7.70 -3.98 6.04
N ARG A 62 -8.36 -4.63 7.02
CA ARG A 62 -9.15 -3.98 8.07
C ARG A 62 -8.31 -3.59 9.29
#